data_AF-A0A969UEZ3-F1
#
_entry.id   AF-A0A969UEZ3-F1
#
_cell.length_a   1.000
_cell.length_b   1.000
_cell.length_c   1.000
_cell.angle_alpha   90.00
_cell.angle_beta   90.00
_cell.angle_gamma   90.00
#
_symmetry.space_group_name_H-M   'P 1'
#
loop_
_entity.id
_entity.type
_entity.pdbx_description
1 polymer ?
#
loop_
_entity_poly.entity_id
_entity_poly.type
_entity_poly.pdbx_seq_one_letter_code
_entity_poly.pdbx_strand_id
1 'polypeptide(L)'
;MTTLSSSTSTLLVRLTCSGIRFSLSRRVHLWLDTASRDGEKAESSVVDGVAVCRPGATELDVDALCDKDGDVTICGIMEHIEEAGVHSGDSACSLPPQTIPEETLAEMRNWTTRIAKALKVVGLINVQYCIRGGDLYIIEANPRASRTVPFVAKAVGHPIAAYASLIMSGKTLKELNFTEEPKVLPLSLAVPASCVVLCCDGVAVM
;
A
#
# COMPACT_ATOMS: atom_id res chain seq x y z
N MET A 1 27.85 4.51 30.11
CA MET A 1 28.04 3.58 28.99
C MET A 1 26.98 3.89 27.95
N THR A 2 27.35 4.62 26.92
CA THR A 2 26.46 5.04 25.83
C THR A 2 26.50 3.95 24.76
N THR A 3 25.40 3.24 24.56
CA THR A 3 25.26 2.30 23.44
C THR A 3 24.61 3.01 22.27
N LEU A 4 25.35 3.12 21.17
CA LEU A 4 24.87 3.47 19.83
C LEU A 4 23.70 2.55 19.43
N SER A 5 22.64 3.09 18.83
CA SER A 5 21.73 2.31 17.99
C SER A 5 21.18 3.17 16.85
N SER A 6 21.15 2.54 15.68
CA SER A 6 21.08 3.04 14.30
C SER A 6 20.23 4.29 14.00
N SER A 7 20.86 5.22 13.27
CA SER A 7 20.22 6.28 12.51
C SER A 7 19.38 5.73 11.36
N THR A 8 18.05 5.79 11.47
CA THR A 8 17.14 5.63 10.32
C THR A 8 16.46 6.96 10.05
N SER A 9 16.86 7.61 8.96
CA SER A 9 16.32 8.91 8.53
C SER A 9 14.91 8.73 7.98
N THR A 10 13.90 8.90 8.83
CA THR A 10 12.47 8.85 8.51
C THR A 10 11.97 10.22 8.03
N LEU A 11 11.30 10.27 6.87
CA LEU A 11 10.56 11.46 6.43
C LEU A 11 9.17 11.44 7.09
N LEU A 12 8.92 12.45 7.93
CA LEU A 12 7.63 12.71 8.54
C LEU A 12 6.77 13.52 7.56
N VAL A 13 5.65 12.96 7.11
CA VAL A 13 4.66 13.69 6.30
C VAL A 13 3.45 13.92 7.15
N ARG A 14 3.13 15.19 7.40
CA ARG A 14 1.90 15.57 8.10
C ARG A 14 0.81 15.90 7.06
N LEU A 15 -0.26 15.13 7.09
CA LEU A 15 -1.49 15.34 6.36
C LEU A 15 -2.42 16.19 7.22
N THR A 16 -2.65 17.41 6.76
CA THR A 16 -3.61 18.33 7.37
C THR A 16 -4.81 18.47 6.43
N CYS A 17 -5.97 18.90 6.93
CA CYS A 17 -7.12 19.26 6.09
C CYS A 17 -6.77 20.26 4.97
N SER A 18 -5.66 21.01 5.10
CA SER A 18 -5.18 22.04 4.18
C SER A 18 -4.03 21.60 3.24
N GLY A 19 -3.62 20.32 3.26
CA GLY A 19 -2.65 19.76 2.30
C GLY A 19 -1.58 18.84 2.90
N ILE A 20 -0.70 18.34 2.03
CA ILE A 20 0.42 17.43 2.35
C ILE A 20 1.73 18.23 2.44
N ARG A 21 2.43 18.20 3.58
CA ARG A 21 3.77 18.82 3.73
C ARG A 21 4.86 17.75 3.81
N PHE A 22 5.94 17.92 3.04
CA PHE A 22 7.07 16.99 2.96
C PHE A 22 8.37 17.59 3.52
N SER A 23 9.20 16.73 4.10
CA SER A 23 10.58 16.99 4.55
C SER A 23 11.53 15.82 4.21
N LEU A 24 12.18 15.88 3.05
CA LEU A 24 13.10 14.91 2.41
C LEU A 24 13.73 13.77 3.26
N SER A 25 13.39 12.50 2.93
CA SER A 25 14.18 11.26 3.08
C SER A 25 13.45 10.03 2.47
N ARG A 26 14.14 8.89 2.28
CA ARG A 26 13.81 7.70 1.46
C ARG A 26 12.60 6.85 1.92
N ARG A 27 12.01 7.10 3.10
CA ARG A 27 10.82 6.40 3.62
C ARG A 27 9.85 7.44 4.18
N VAL A 28 8.60 7.41 3.71
CA VAL A 28 7.57 8.38 4.07
C VAL A 28 6.62 7.75 5.08
N HIS A 29 6.64 8.24 6.32
CA HIS A 29 5.60 7.93 7.30
C HIS A 29 4.57 9.05 7.25
N LEU A 30 3.35 8.74 6.82
CA LEU A 30 2.26 9.71 6.68
C LEU A 30 1.40 9.74 7.95
N TRP A 31 1.19 10.95 8.46
CA TRP A 31 0.42 11.29 9.64
C TRP A 31 -0.87 11.96 9.22
N LEU A 32 -2.00 11.26 9.26
CA LEU A 32 -3.31 11.90 9.20
C LEU A 32 -3.62 12.55 10.55
N ASP A 33 -3.81 13.87 10.59
CA ASP A 33 -4.72 14.45 11.59
C ASP A 33 -6.11 13.93 11.22
N THR A 34 -6.53 12.81 11.81
CA THR A 34 -7.83 12.21 11.56
C THR A 34 -8.91 13.21 11.95
N ALA A 35 -9.66 13.71 10.97
CA ALA A 35 -10.96 14.32 11.22
C ALA A 35 -11.92 13.16 11.51
N SER A 36 -12.02 12.76 12.78
CA SER A 36 -13.01 11.80 13.22
C SER A 36 -14.42 12.33 12.90
N ARG A 37 -15.29 11.46 12.36
CA ARG A 37 -16.70 11.79 12.08
C ARG A 37 -17.53 12.00 13.36
N ASP A 38 -17.04 11.50 14.49
CA ASP A 38 -17.62 11.72 15.80
C ASP A 38 -16.48 12.14 16.75
N GLY A 39 -16.72 13.16 17.56
CA GLY A 39 -15.70 13.84 18.38
C GLY A 39 -15.06 13.03 19.52
N GLU A 40 -14.94 11.71 19.39
CA GLU A 40 -14.07 10.89 20.24
C GLU A 40 -12.66 10.86 19.66
N LYS A 41 -11.70 11.32 20.46
CA LYS A 41 -10.27 11.17 20.16
C LYS A 41 -9.99 9.68 20.01
N ALA A 42 -9.76 9.22 18.78
CA ALA A 42 -9.15 7.94 18.54
C ALA A 42 -7.79 7.96 19.25
N GLU A 43 -7.70 7.26 20.38
CA GLU A 43 -6.48 7.08 21.16
C GLU A 43 -5.55 6.13 20.40
N SER A 44 -5.12 6.59 19.22
CA SER A 44 -3.91 6.17 18.55
C SER A 44 -2.77 6.63 19.44
N SER A 45 -2.14 5.71 20.15
CA SER A 45 -0.89 6.01 20.84
C SER A 45 0.15 6.23 19.75
N VAL A 46 0.35 7.49 19.39
CA VAL A 46 1.50 7.96 18.63
C VAL A 46 2.73 7.71 19.48
N VAL A 47 3.38 6.57 19.29
CA VAL A 47 4.70 6.30 19.88
C VAL A 47 5.71 6.84 18.88
N ASP A 48 6.45 7.89 19.26
CA ASP A 48 7.52 8.52 18.46
C ASP A 48 7.13 8.98 17.05
N GLY A 49 5.87 9.35 16.81
CA GLY A 49 5.47 9.73 15.46
C GLY A 49 5.54 8.55 14.49
N VAL A 50 5.22 7.34 14.95
CA VAL A 50 4.80 6.19 14.11
C VAL A 50 3.33 5.84 14.40
N ALA A 51 2.49 5.76 13.36
CA ALA A 51 1.15 5.21 13.46
C ALA A 51 1.33 3.71 13.65
N VAL A 52 1.42 3.28 14.91
CA VAL A 52 1.62 1.87 15.22
C VAL A 52 0.30 1.17 15.02
N CYS A 53 0.25 0.37 13.96
CA CYS A 53 -0.84 -0.58 13.75
C CYS A 53 -0.86 -1.55 14.94
N ARG A 54 -1.90 -1.44 15.78
CA ARG A 54 -2.09 -2.30 16.96
C ARG A 54 -2.77 -3.61 16.53
N PRO A 55 -2.73 -4.68 17.36
CA PRO A 55 -3.47 -5.92 17.10
C PRO A 55 -4.96 -5.63 16.82
N GLY A 56 -5.58 -6.39 15.92
CA GLY A 56 -7.00 -6.21 15.54
C GLY A 56 -7.27 -5.21 14.41
N ALA A 57 -6.27 -4.81 13.63
CA ALA A 57 -6.46 -3.97 12.44
C ALA A 57 -6.19 -4.78 11.16
N THR A 58 -6.98 -4.54 10.11
CA THR A 58 -6.76 -5.17 8.79
C THR A 58 -5.70 -4.38 8.03
N GLU A 59 -4.62 -5.03 7.58
CA GLU A 59 -3.59 -4.39 6.76
C GLU A 59 -3.89 -4.51 5.27
N LEU A 60 -3.55 -3.45 4.52
CA LEU A 60 -3.69 -3.41 3.08
C LEU A 60 -2.44 -2.86 2.40
N ASP A 61 -2.11 -3.44 1.25
CA ASP A 61 -1.06 -2.94 0.36
C ASP A 61 -1.69 -2.45 -0.95
N VAL A 62 -1.28 -1.27 -1.41
CA VAL A 62 -1.68 -0.71 -2.71
C VAL A 62 -0.44 -0.51 -3.56
N ASP A 63 -0.36 -1.20 -4.69
CA ASP A 63 0.67 -0.94 -5.71
C ASP A 63 0.08 -0.07 -6.83
N ALA A 64 0.79 0.99 -7.22
CA ALA A 64 0.37 1.91 -8.27
C ALA A 64 1.53 2.33 -9.18
N LEU A 65 1.21 2.63 -10.43
CA LEU A 65 2.12 3.25 -11.39
C LEU A 65 1.78 4.72 -11.55
N CYS A 66 2.82 5.57 -11.61
CA CYS A 66 2.68 7.00 -11.83
C CYS A 66 3.63 7.43 -12.96
N ASP A 67 3.14 8.21 -13.92
CA ASP A 67 3.98 8.73 -15.01
C ASP A 67 4.42 10.18 -14.79
N LYS A 68 5.26 10.67 -15.72
CA LYS A 68 5.83 12.02 -15.68
C LYS A 68 4.79 13.13 -15.81
N ASP A 69 3.61 12.84 -16.34
CA ASP A 69 2.51 13.80 -16.50
C ASP A 69 1.66 13.86 -15.22
N GLY A 70 1.93 12.98 -14.26
CA GLY A 70 1.24 12.87 -12.99
C GLY A 70 -0.02 12.01 -13.04
N ASP A 71 -0.24 11.26 -14.13
CA ASP A 71 -1.30 10.25 -14.18
C ASP A 71 -0.92 9.08 -13.27
N VAL A 72 -1.90 8.53 -12.55
CA VAL A 72 -1.72 7.42 -11.60
C VAL A 72 -2.72 6.32 -11.92
N THR A 73 -2.23 5.11 -12.14
CA THR A 73 -3.05 3.91 -12.29
C THR A 73 -2.79 2.97 -11.12
N ILE A 74 -3.85 2.60 -10.40
CA ILE A 74 -3.78 1.57 -9.36
C ILE A 74 -3.59 0.23 -10.06
N CYS A 75 -2.54 -0.49 -9.68
CA CYS A 75 -2.23 -1.81 -10.24
C CYS A 75 -2.98 -2.90 -9.48
N GLY A 76 -3.08 -2.76 -8.16
CA GLY A 76 -3.81 -3.72 -7.33
C GLY A 76 -3.88 -3.24 -5.89
N ILE A 77 -5.01 -3.54 -5.26
CA ILE A 77 -5.23 -3.39 -3.82
C ILE A 77 -5.26 -4.80 -3.24
N MET A 78 -4.44 -5.04 -2.22
CA MET A 78 -4.32 -6.32 -1.55
C MET A 78 -4.80 -6.18 -0.11
N GLU A 79 -5.62 -7.12 0.34
CA GLU A 79 -6.03 -7.25 1.73
C GLU A 79 -5.28 -8.42 2.37
N HIS A 80 -4.59 -8.16 3.48
CA HIS A 80 -3.90 -9.21 4.22
C HIS A 80 -4.92 -10.04 5.00
N ILE A 81 -4.73 -11.35 5.02
CA ILE A 81 -5.61 -12.29 5.73
C ILE A 81 -5.33 -12.24 7.24
N GLU A 82 -4.07 -12.11 7.60
CA GLU A 82 -3.63 -11.91 8.98
C GLU A 82 -3.81 -10.45 9.42
N GLU A 83 -4.06 -10.27 10.71
CA GLU A 83 -4.16 -8.95 11.31
C GLU A 83 -2.80 -8.25 11.40
N ALA A 84 -2.87 -6.93 11.59
CA ALA A 84 -1.73 -6.08 11.77
C ALA A 84 -0.78 -6.52 12.89
N GLY A 85 0.51 -6.48 12.58
CA GLY A 85 1.58 -6.91 13.48
C GLY A 85 2.25 -8.24 13.08
N VAL A 86 1.69 -8.97 12.12
CA VAL A 86 2.44 -9.98 11.37
C VAL A 86 3.23 -9.27 10.28
N HIS A 87 4.52 -9.56 10.14
CA HIS A 87 5.33 -8.92 9.10
C HIS A 87 4.69 -9.23 7.74
N SER A 88 4.44 -8.21 6.90
CA SER A 88 3.77 -8.42 5.61
C SER A 88 4.43 -9.53 4.77
N GLY A 89 5.75 -9.77 4.97
CA GLY A 89 6.54 -10.91 4.48
C GLY A 89 5.89 -12.27 4.60
N ASP A 90 5.21 -12.46 5.73
CA ASP A 90 4.70 -13.72 6.26
C ASP A 90 3.16 -13.72 6.34
N SER A 91 2.50 -12.69 5.81
CA SER A 91 1.04 -12.63 5.69
C SER A 91 0.60 -13.14 4.31
N ALA A 92 -0.45 -13.95 4.29
CA ALA A 92 -1.20 -14.21 3.07
C ALA A 92 -2.00 -12.95 2.69
N CYS A 93 -2.20 -12.72 1.40
CA CYS A 93 -3.06 -11.62 0.95
C CYS A 93 -3.96 -12.03 -0.21
N SER A 94 -5.09 -11.34 -0.29
CA SER A 94 -6.11 -11.51 -1.34
C SER A 94 -6.08 -10.32 -2.29
N LEU A 95 -6.25 -10.62 -3.58
CA LEU A 95 -6.44 -9.65 -4.64
C LEU A 95 -7.54 -10.16 -5.59
N PRO A 96 -8.70 -9.48 -5.70
CA PRO A 96 -9.05 -8.21 -5.05
C PRO A 96 -9.36 -8.37 -3.54
N PRO A 97 -9.46 -7.27 -2.76
CA PRO A 97 -9.92 -7.29 -1.37
C PRO A 97 -11.30 -7.95 -1.26
N GLN A 98 -11.56 -8.65 -0.15
CA GLN A 98 -12.78 -9.44 0.06
C GLN A 98 -13.72 -8.83 1.10
N THR A 99 -13.18 -8.23 2.17
CA THR A 99 -13.99 -7.77 3.30
C THR A 99 -14.15 -6.25 3.36
N ILE A 100 -13.40 -5.51 2.55
CA ILE A 100 -13.37 -4.05 2.60
C ILE A 100 -14.52 -3.43 1.82
N PRO A 101 -15.29 -2.49 2.40
CA PRO A 101 -16.34 -1.76 1.69
C PRO A 101 -15.79 -0.92 0.53
N GLU A 102 -16.58 -0.80 -0.54
CA GLU A 102 -16.16 -0.07 -1.75
C GLU A 102 -15.91 1.42 -1.48
N GLU A 103 -16.63 2.03 -0.54
CA GLU A 103 -16.38 3.42 -0.13
C GLU A 103 -14.97 3.61 0.46
N THR A 104 -14.50 2.64 1.25
CA THR A 104 -13.16 2.67 1.84
C THR A 104 -12.10 2.41 0.76
N LEU A 105 -12.36 1.49 -0.17
CA LEU A 105 -11.48 1.27 -1.32
C LEU A 105 -11.38 2.52 -2.20
N ALA A 106 -12.48 3.22 -2.45
CA ALA A 106 -12.48 4.49 -3.18
C ALA A 106 -11.67 5.58 -2.45
N GLU A 107 -11.76 5.64 -1.13
CA GLU A 107 -10.94 6.53 -0.31
C GLU A 107 -9.44 6.17 -0.39
N MET A 108 -9.09 4.88 -0.31
CA MET A 108 -7.70 4.41 -0.48
C MET A 108 -7.13 4.75 -1.85
N ARG A 109 -7.91 4.59 -2.92
CA ARG A 109 -7.50 5.00 -4.28
C ARG A 109 -7.22 6.49 -4.34
N ASN A 110 -8.11 7.31 -3.78
CA ASN A 110 -7.95 8.76 -3.74
C ASN A 110 -6.67 9.17 -2.99
N TRP A 111 -6.44 8.62 -1.80
CA TRP A 111 -5.23 8.89 -1.02
C TRP A 111 -3.97 8.45 -1.74
N THR A 112 -3.97 7.26 -2.34
CA THR A 112 -2.83 6.74 -3.10
C THR A 112 -2.47 7.68 -4.25
N THR A 113 -3.46 8.13 -5.03
CA THR A 113 -3.26 9.10 -6.12
C THR A 113 -2.70 10.42 -5.59
N ARG A 114 -3.24 10.94 -4.48
CA ARG A 114 -2.77 12.20 -3.86
C ARG A 114 -1.33 12.08 -3.38
N ILE A 115 -0.98 10.98 -2.72
CA ILE A 115 0.37 10.71 -2.22
C ILE A 115 1.36 10.61 -3.38
N ALA A 116 1.03 9.83 -4.41
CA ALA A 116 1.88 9.64 -5.58
C ALA A 116 2.17 10.97 -6.30
N LYS A 117 1.13 11.79 -6.54
CA LYS A 117 1.25 13.12 -7.16
C LYS A 117 2.08 14.07 -6.31
N ALA A 118 1.83 14.09 -5.00
CA ALA A 118 2.48 15.00 -4.08
C ALA A 118 3.97 14.64 -3.89
N LEU A 119 4.32 13.35 -3.98
CA LEU A 119 5.71 12.85 -4.03
C LEU A 119 6.37 12.95 -5.41
N LYS A 120 5.62 13.33 -6.46
CA LYS A 120 6.09 13.38 -7.86
C LYS A 120 6.71 12.06 -8.30
N VAL A 121 6.04 10.95 -7.99
CA VAL A 121 6.51 9.61 -8.35
C VAL A 121 6.53 9.46 -9.87
N VAL A 122 7.61 8.87 -10.39
CA VAL A 122 7.69 8.38 -11.77
C VAL A 122 8.15 6.93 -11.73
N GLY A 123 7.27 6.00 -12.11
CA GLY A 123 7.45 4.56 -11.93
C GLY A 123 6.49 3.98 -10.88
N LEU A 124 6.99 3.14 -9.98
CA LEU A 124 6.19 2.43 -8.98
C LEU A 124 6.13 3.14 -7.63
N ILE A 125 4.98 3.04 -6.98
CA ILE A 125 4.80 3.33 -5.56
C ILE A 125 3.96 2.23 -4.91
N ASN A 126 4.35 1.87 -3.69
CA ASN A 126 3.59 1.02 -2.79
C ASN A 126 3.15 1.85 -1.58
N VAL A 127 1.86 1.78 -1.24
CA VAL A 127 1.30 2.47 -0.07
C VAL A 127 0.64 1.44 0.84
N GLN A 128 1.03 1.45 2.11
CA GLN A 128 0.51 0.57 3.14
C GLN A 128 -0.53 1.29 3.98
N TYR A 129 -1.66 0.63 4.18
CA TYR A 129 -2.79 1.12 4.96
C TYR A 129 -3.15 0.14 6.07
N CYS A 130 -3.91 0.63 7.03
CA CYS A 130 -4.66 -0.23 7.93
C CYS A 130 -6.06 0.31 8.22
N ILE A 131 -6.98 -0.61 8.51
CA ILE A 131 -8.35 -0.28 8.89
C ILE A 131 -8.59 -0.77 10.32
N ARG A 132 -9.09 0.13 11.17
CA ARG A 132 -9.45 -0.20 12.56
C ARG A 132 -10.72 0.52 12.96
N GLY A 133 -11.71 -0.23 13.44
CA GLY A 133 -12.98 0.36 13.87
C GLY A 133 -13.73 1.09 12.76
N GLY A 134 -13.46 0.76 11.49
CA GLY A 134 -14.02 1.44 10.32
C GLY A 134 -13.21 2.62 9.81
N ASP A 135 -12.22 3.10 10.58
CA ASP A 135 -11.36 4.20 10.15
C ASP A 135 -10.17 3.70 9.33
N LEU A 136 -9.83 4.43 8.27
CA LEU A 136 -8.69 4.17 7.40
C LEU A 136 -7.47 5.00 7.81
N TYR A 137 -6.32 4.34 7.95
CA TYR A 137 -5.04 4.96 8.30
C TYR A 137 -3.98 4.59 7.27
N ILE A 138 -2.99 5.48 7.09
CA ILE A 138 -1.81 5.22 6.26
C ILE A 138 -0.64 4.87 7.18
N ILE A 139 0.05 3.78 6.89
CA ILE A 139 1.25 3.34 7.62
C ILE A 139 2.49 3.98 7.02
N GLU A 140 2.75 3.69 5.74
CA GLU A 140 3.89 4.22 5.01
C GLU A 140 3.64 4.27 3.50
N ALA A 141 4.44 5.09 2.81
CA ALA A 141 4.49 5.13 1.35
C ALA A 141 5.93 4.96 0.86
N ASN A 142 6.12 3.99 -0.03
CA ASN A 142 7.39 3.58 -0.61
C ASN A 142 7.39 3.89 -2.11
N PRO A 143 8.01 5.00 -2.58
CA PRO A 143 8.08 5.36 -4.00
C PRO A 143 9.13 4.51 -4.74
N ARG A 144 8.92 3.19 -4.73
CA ARG A 144 9.77 2.16 -5.34
C ARG A 144 8.93 0.89 -5.55
N ALA A 145 9.47 -0.06 -6.31
CA ALA A 145 8.90 -1.40 -6.36
C ALA A 145 8.88 -2.05 -4.96
N SER A 146 7.73 -2.63 -4.62
CA SER A 146 7.52 -3.53 -3.48
C SER A 146 7.77 -4.97 -3.89
N ARG A 147 7.81 -5.87 -2.89
CA ARG A 147 7.90 -7.32 -3.11
C ARG A 147 6.61 -7.94 -3.65
N THR A 148 5.49 -7.22 -3.59
CA THR A 148 4.17 -7.66 -4.08
C THR A 148 4.00 -7.47 -5.58
N VAL A 149 4.79 -6.61 -6.23
CA VAL A 149 4.71 -6.34 -7.68
C VAL A 149 4.69 -7.60 -8.56
N PRO A 150 5.52 -8.63 -8.35
CA PRO A 150 5.46 -9.85 -9.16
C PRO A 150 4.16 -10.63 -8.99
N PHE A 151 3.57 -10.62 -7.78
CA PHE A 151 2.26 -11.23 -7.53
C PHE A 151 1.15 -10.45 -8.23
N VAL A 152 1.10 -9.13 -8.03
CA VAL A 152 0.14 -8.24 -8.70
C VAL A 152 0.20 -8.42 -10.21
N ALA A 153 1.39 -8.38 -10.80
CA ALA A 153 1.59 -8.55 -12.23
C ALA A 153 1.00 -9.86 -12.79
N LYS A 154 1.16 -10.97 -12.06
CA LYS A 154 0.55 -12.26 -12.42
C LYS A 154 -0.97 -12.24 -12.27
N ALA A 155 -1.47 -11.72 -11.15
CA ALA A 155 -2.90 -11.68 -10.86
C ALA A 155 -3.68 -10.81 -11.86
N VAL A 156 -3.12 -9.68 -12.26
CA VAL A 156 -3.77 -8.75 -13.21
C VAL A 156 -3.51 -9.09 -14.67
N GLY A 157 -2.54 -9.97 -14.97
CA GLY A 157 -2.16 -10.31 -16.34
C GLY A 157 -1.41 -9.20 -17.09
N HIS A 158 -0.76 -8.28 -16.38
CA HIS A 158 -0.01 -7.16 -16.95
C HIS A 158 1.44 -7.14 -16.45
N PRO A 159 2.43 -6.81 -17.30
CA PRO A 159 3.84 -6.77 -16.92
C PRO A 159 4.19 -5.46 -16.16
N ILE A 160 3.65 -5.30 -14.94
CA ILE A 160 3.73 -4.07 -14.14
C ILE A 160 5.16 -3.54 -13.98
N ALA A 161 6.14 -4.41 -13.70
CA ALA A 161 7.55 -4.00 -13.59
C ALA A 161 8.16 -3.50 -14.90
N ALA A 162 7.73 -4.07 -16.04
CA ALA A 162 8.16 -3.61 -17.36
C ALA A 162 7.54 -2.26 -17.70
N TYR A 163 6.24 -2.07 -17.40
CA TYR A 163 5.58 -0.78 -17.53
C TYR A 163 6.27 0.30 -16.70
N ALA A 164 6.62 0.00 -15.44
CA ALA A 164 7.38 0.92 -14.59
C ALA A 164 8.70 1.35 -15.24
N SER A 165 9.46 0.40 -15.80
CA SER A 165 10.75 0.66 -16.46
C SER A 165 10.59 1.54 -17.70
N LEU A 166 9.55 1.30 -18.49
CA LEU A 166 9.20 2.11 -19.66
C LEU A 166 8.79 3.54 -19.25
N ILE A 167 8.00 3.66 -18.17
CA ILE A 167 7.59 4.96 -17.62
C ILE A 167 8.79 5.75 -17.13
N MET A 168 9.71 5.12 -16.40
CA MET A 168 10.98 5.73 -15.98
C MET A 168 11.86 6.15 -17.17
N SER A 169 11.68 5.51 -18.33
CA SER A 169 12.35 5.87 -19.59
C SER A 169 11.61 6.94 -20.39
N GLY A 170 10.49 7.46 -19.88
CA GLY A 170 9.76 8.60 -20.45
C GLY A 170 8.44 8.27 -21.16
N LYS A 171 8.01 7.00 -21.16
CA LYS A 171 6.67 6.60 -21.63
C LYS A 171 5.59 7.04 -20.64
N THR A 172 4.40 7.30 -21.15
CA THR A 172 3.20 7.64 -20.35
C THR A 172 2.29 6.43 -20.18
N LEU A 173 1.43 6.43 -19.17
CA LEU A 173 0.42 5.38 -18.97
C LEU A 173 -0.54 5.28 -20.17
N LYS A 174 -0.83 6.42 -20.80
CA LYS A 174 -1.61 6.49 -22.05
C LYS A 174 -0.92 5.76 -23.21
N GLU A 175 0.38 5.97 -23.42
CA GLU A 175 1.13 5.25 -24.46
C GLU A 175 1.22 3.74 -24.21
N LEU A 176 1.13 3.31 -22.95
CA LEU A 176 1.11 1.90 -22.55
C LEU A 176 -0.30 1.28 -22.55
N ASN A 177 -1.35 2.07 -22.84
CA ASN A 177 -2.75 1.68 -22.71
C ASN A 177 -3.09 1.09 -21.33
N PHE A 178 -2.50 1.64 -20.26
CA PHE A 178 -2.68 1.17 -18.88
C PHE A 178 -3.14 2.32 -17.99
N THR A 179 -4.33 2.87 -18.29
CA THR A 179 -4.91 4.04 -17.61
C THR A 179 -5.99 3.71 -16.59
N GLU A 180 -6.50 2.48 -16.62
CA GLU A 180 -7.59 2.03 -15.76
C GLU A 180 -7.10 0.93 -14.82
N GLU A 181 -7.70 0.85 -13.64
CA GLU A 181 -7.43 -0.25 -12.70
C GLU A 181 -7.85 -1.59 -13.33
N PRO A 182 -6.94 -2.58 -13.40
CA PRO A 182 -7.25 -3.85 -14.03
C PRO A 182 -8.26 -4.65 -13.18
N LYS A 183 -9.24 -5.26 -13.86
CA LYS A 183 -10.17 -6.18 -13.21
C LYS A 183 -9.50 -7.52 -12.97
N VAL A 184 -9.50 -7.99 -11.73
CA VAL A 184 -8.96 -9.31 -11.37
C VAL A 184 -10.09 -10.29 -11.14
N LEU A 185 -10.16 -11.30 -12.01
CA LEU A 185 -11.08 -12.43 -11.94
C LEU A 185 -10.34 -13.69 -12.46
N PRO A 186 -10.32 -14.82 -11.74
CA PRO A 186 -10.85 -15.07 -10.39
C PRO A 186 -9.95 -14.51 -9.25
N LEU A 187 -10.41 -14.65 -8.01
CA LEU A 187 -9.65 -14.31 -6.79
C LEU A 187 -8.24 -14.92 -6.83
N SER A 188 -7.23 -14.08 -6.61
CA SER A 188 -5.84 -14.49 -6.48
C SER A 188 -5.39 -14.39 -5.02
N LEU A 189 -4.73 -15.44 -4.53
CA LEU A 189 -4.18 -15.50 -3.18
C LEU A 189 -2.64 -15.58 -3.27
N ALA A 190 -1.95 -14.66 -2.60
CA ALA A 190 -0.54 -14.83 -2.30
C ALA A 190 -0.44 -15.49 -0.92
N VAL A 191 0.31 -16.59 -0.84
CA VAL A 191 0.59 -17.27 0.43
C VAL A 191 2.09 -17.28 0.70
N PRO A 192 2.53 -17.07 1.95
CA PRO A 192 3.92 -17.23 2.34
C PRO A 192 4.42 -18.63 2.00
N ALA A 193 5.68 -18.76 1.60
CA ALA A 193 6.28 -20.07 1.32
C ALA A 193 6.33 -21.00 2.56
N SER A 194 6.20 -20.42 3.76
CA SER A 194 6.08 -21.15 5.03
C SER A 194 4.68 -21.70 5.30
N CYS A 195 3.64 -21.22 4.61
CA CYS A 195 2.28 -21.72 4.75
C CYS A 195 2.12 -23.05 4.03
N VAL A 196 2.04 -24.14 4.81
CA VAL A 196 1.59 -25.43 4.30
C VAL A 196 0.10 -25.34 4.03
N VAL A 197 -0.27 -25.15 2.77
CA VAL A 197 -1.68 -25.31 2.35
C VAL A 197 -2.02 -26.79 2.47
N LEU A 198 -2.71 -27.18 3.55
CA LEU A 198 -3.38 -28.47 3.64
C LEU A 198 -4.57 -28.45 2.69
N CYS A 199 -4.33 -28.85 1.44
CA CYS A 199 -5.37 -29.03 0.45
C CYS A 199 -6.20 -30.27 0.83
N CYS A 200 -7.50 -30.10 1.10
CA CYS A 200 -8.40 -31.22 1.42
C CYS A 200 -8.55 -32.27 0.30
N ASP A 201 -7.99 -32.04 -0.89
CA ASP A 201 -8.06 -32.96 -2.04
C ASP A 201 -6.68 -33.40 -2.58
N GLY A 202 -5.62 -33.32 -1.77
CA GLY A 202 -4.37 -34.06 -2.04
C GLY A 202 -3.48 -33.52 -3.17
N VAL A 203 -3.72 -32.31 -3.69
CA VAL A 203 -2.80 -31.65 -4.62
C VAL A 203 -2.18 -30.44 -3.92
N ALA A 204 -0.93 -30.57 -3.49
CA ALA A 204 -0.09 -29.47 -3.05
C ALA A 204 0.59 -28.82 -4.27
N VAL A 205 0.52 -27.50 -4.38
CA VAL A 205 1.31 -26.74 -5.37
C VAL A 205 2.29 -25.86 -4.59
N MET A 206 3.59 -26.11 -4.81
CA MET A 206 4.72 -25.29 -4.36
C MET A 206 4.87 -24.02 -5.21
#